data_AF-A0A2K9NVZ8-F1
#
_entry.id   AF-A0A2K9NVZ8-F1
#
_cell.length_a   1.000
_cell.length_b   1.000
_cell.length_c   1.000
_cell.angle_alpha   90.00
_cell.angle_beta   90.00
_cell.angle_gamma   90.00
#
_symmetry.space_group_name_H-M   'P 1'
#
loop_
_entity.id
_entity.type
_entity.pdbx_description
1 polymer ?
#
loop_
_entity_poly.entity_id
_entity_poly.type
_entity_poly.pdbx_seq_one_letter_code
_entity_poly.pdbx_strand_id
1 'polypeptide(L)'
;MKNLKGLSLLALTLSVGLGSSAAFGYGMGISTFPLAEDKKVLSAEVTGIVSNGGGVGLQARYTQKLNELSSIDAGLGISGGERSARLFAGYDYELFPDYDIQPRTSIKAFLENSKEFGTRRNIIGLAPTVSKGFSFWGNEAFPYLSLPYGISLDGKRNRYETTLSANIGVSGVIPAENLITNKPITANAEAIIGLKDSFTAVFVGFGYPIE
;
A
#
# COMPACT_ATOMS: atom_id res chain seq x y z
N MET A 1 42.12 -7.08 -10.25
CA MET A 1 41.52 -5.76 -9.98
C MET A 1 40.47 -5.41 -11.03
N LYS A 2 39.25 -5.93 -10.90
CA LYS A 2 38.04 -5.51 -11.63
C LYS A 2 36.87 -5.77 -10.68
N ASN A 3 35.91 -4.85 -10.61
CA ASN A 3 34.66 -4.87 -9.81
C ASN A 3 34.57 -3.90 -8.60
N LEU A 4 35.07 -2.67 -8.72
CA LEU A 4 34.67 -1.56 -7.83
C LEU A 4 33.61 -0.61 -8.42
N LYS A 5 33.29 -0.73 -9.72
CA LYS A 5 32.35 0.20 -10.40
C LYS A 5 30.87 -0.12 -10.15
N GLY A 6 30.54 -1.31 -9.63
CA GLY A 6 29.16 -1.70 -9.31
C GLY A 6 28.66 -1.15 -7.97
N LEU A 7 29.55 -1.02 -6.98
CA LEU A 7 29.18 -0.49 -5.66
C LEU A 7 28.92 1.02 -5.69
N SER A 8 29.59 1.77 -6.57
CA SER A 8 29.40 3.22 -6.65
C SER A 8 28.04 3.60 -7.24
N LEU A 9 27.46 2.77 -8.12
CA LEU A 9 26.16 3.05 -8.72
C LEU A 9 25.00 2.74 -7.75
N LEU A 10 25.17 1.72 -6.90
CA LEU A 10 24.24 1.39 -5.81
C LEU A 10 24.30 2.42 -4.66
N ALA A 11 25.47 3.03 -4.44
CA ALA A 11 25.64 4.10 -3.46
C ALA A 11 25.09 5.45 -3.97
N LEU A 12 25.14 5.71 -5.29
CA LEU A 12 24.68 6.98 -5.88
C LEU A 12 23.15 7.10 -5.92
N THR A 13 22.42 5.99 -6.03
CA THR A 13 20.96 5.96 -5.91
C THR A 13 20.48 6.11 -4.46
N LEU A 14 21.34 5.91 -3.47
CA LEU A 14 21.01 6.04 -2.04
C LEU A 14 21.18 7.47 -1.51
N SER A 15 21.83 8.37 -2.24
CA SER A 15 22.25 9.69 -1.75
C SER A 15 21.35 10.89 -2.12
N VAL A 16 20.22 10.68 -2.79
CA VAL A 16 19.37 11.80 -3.30
C VAL A 16 18.17 12.15 -2.38
N GLY A 17 17.99 11.47 -1.24
CA GLY A 17 16.79 11.59 -0.41
C GLY A 17 16.82 12.58 0.76
N LEU A 18 17.72 13.57 0.81
CA LEU A 18 17.83 14.50 1.95
C LEU A 18 17.19 15.85 1.64
N GLY A 19 15.93 16.00 2.05
CA GLY A 19 15.33 17.32 2.27
C GLY A 19 13.90 17.49 1.78
N SER A 20 12.92 16.94 2.51
CA SER A 20 11.55 17.50 2.50
C SER A 20 10.78 17.09 3.75
N SER A 21 10.59 18.05 4.64
CA SER A 21 9.91 17.93 5.94
C SER A 21 8.39 17.93 5.80
N ALA A 22 7.82 16.95 5.12
CA ALA A 22 6.41 16.55 5.21
C ALA A 22 6.26 15.29 4.35
N ALA A 23 5.64 14.24 4.88
CA ALA A 23 5.64 12.94 4.22
C ALA A 23 4.40 12.12 4.61
N PHE A 24 3.51 11.79 3.67
CA PHE A 24 2.25 11.03 3.81
C PHE A 24 1.93 10.11 2.60
N GLY A 25 1.33 8.93 2.82
CA GLY A 25 0.77 8.04 1.78
C GLY A 25 1.13 6.55 1.98
N TYR A 26 0.18 5.68 2.33
CA TYR A 26 0.48 4.32 2.81
C TYR A 26 -0.27 3.21 2.04
N GLY A 27 0.16 1.95 2.27
CA GLY A 27 -0.13 0.72 1.52
C GLY A 27 -1.53 0.55 0.91
N MET A 28 -1.62 0.27 -0.38
CA MET A 28 -2.86 0.02 -1.13
C MET A 28 -3.06 -1.44 -1.58
N GLY A 29 -2.01 -2.26 -1.56
CA GLY A 29 -1.94 -3.46 -2.39
C GLY A 29 -2.86 -4.64 -2.12
N ILE A 30 -3.31 -4.85 -0.89
CA ILE A 30 -4.20 -6.00 -0.62
C ILE A 30 -5.65 -5.69 -1.03
N SER A 31 -6.06 -4.44 -0.90
CA SER A 31 -7.39 -4.00 -1.36
C SER A 31 -7.52 -3.95 -2.88
N THR A 32 -6.43 -4.04 -3.65
CA THR A 32 -6.47 -4.02 -5.11
C THR A 32 -6.56 -5.41 -5.73
N PHE A 33 -6.42 -6.47 -4.92
CA PHE A 33 -6.57 -7.85 -5.37
C PHE A 33 -8.05 -8.18 -5.65
N PRO A 34 -8.38 -8.87 -6.76
CA PRO A 34 -9.77 -9.24 -7.05
C PRO A 34 -10.26 -10.29 -6.04
N LEU A 35 -11.13 -9.85 -5.14
CA LEU A 35 -11.85 -10.73 -4.23
C LEU A 35 -13.18 -11.16 -4.85
N ALA A 36 -13.62 -12.37 -4.51
CA ALA A 36 -15.01 -12.77 -4.75
C ALA A 36 -15.93 -12.05 -3.75
N GLU A 37 -17.21 -11.95 -4.07
CA GLU A 37 -18.22 -11.37 -3.18
C GLU A 37 -18.27 -12.09 -1.83
N ASP A 38 -18.62 -11.33 -0.78
CA ASP A 38 -18.68 -11.74 0.61
C ASP A 38 -17.37 -12.30 1.20
N LYS A 39 -16.26 -12.31 0.44
CA LYS A 39 -14.97 -12.72 0.95
C LYS A 39 -14.37 -11.65 1.86
N LYS A 40 -13.85 -12.14 2.97
CA LYS A 40 -13.11 -11.38 3.96
C LYS A 40 -11.66 -11.84 3.95
N VAL A 41 -10.74 -10.91 4.09
CA VAL A 41 -9.30 -11.21 4.14
C VAL A 41 -8.70 -10.49 5.32
N LEU A 42 -8.03 -11.25 6.19
CA LEU A 42 -7.17 -10.70 7.22
C LEU A 42 -5.73 -10.77 6.74
N SER A 43 -5.03 -9.65 6.83
CA SER A 43 -3.70 -9.52 6.26
C SER A 43 -2.71 -8.94 7.22
N ALA A 44 -1.45 -9.38 7.08
CA ALA A 44 -0.30 -8.81 7.74
C ALA A 44 0.67 -8.27 6.69
N GLU A 45 1.11 -7.02 6.83
CA GLU A 45 2.07 -6.40 5.92
C GLU A 45 3.27 -5.88 6.71
N VAL A 46 4.46 -6.22 6.24
CA VAL A 46 5.72 -5.63 6.69
C VAL A 46 5.97 -4.37 5.88
N THR A 47 6.33 -3.28 6.55
CA THR A 47 6.61 -1.99 5.94
C THR A 47 8.06 -1.61 6.18
N GLY A 48 8.78 -1.18 5.15
CA GLY A 48 10.07 -0.54 5.23
C GLY A 48 10.00 0.89 4.69
N ILE A 49 9.97 1.87 5.59
CA ILE A 49 10.03 3.30 5.25
C ILE A 49 11.50 3.67 5.04
N VAL A 50 11.82 4.12 3.83
CA VAL A 50 13.21 4.42 3.43
C VAL A 50 13.53 5.92 3.43
N SER A 51 12.52 6.79 3.56
CA SER A 51 12.69 8.25 3.59
C SER A 51 12.29 8.85 4.95
N ASN A 52 12.95 9.93 5.36
CA ASN A 52 12.63 10.77 6.54
C ASN A 52 12.48 9.97 7.86
N GLY A 53 13.61 9.71 8.52
CA GLY A 53 13.65 8.98 9.80
C GLY A 53 13.11 7.56 9.70
N GLY A 54 13.57 6.88 8.64
CA GLY A 54 13.14 5.55 8.20
C GLY A 54 12.96 4.52 9.30
N GLY A 55 12.19 3.50 8.97
CA GLY A 55 11.58 2.65 9.97
C GLY A 55 11.04 1.37 9.39
N VAL A 56 11.10 0.30 10.18
CA VAL A 56 10.43 -0.95 9.85
C VAL A 56 9.16 -1.05 10.70
N GLY A 57 8.08 -1.48 10.08
CA GLY A 57 6.79 -1.63 10.72
C GLY A 57 6.07 -2.90 10.31
N LEU A 58 4.99 -3.14 11.03
CA LEU A 58 4.03 -4.20 10.78
C LEU A 58 2.64 -3.56 10.81
N GLN A 59 1.78 -3.97 9.89
CA GLN A 59 0.38 -3.60 9.92
C GLN A 59 -0.53 -4.82 9.73
N ALA A 60 -1.69 -4.75 10.37
CA ALA A 60 -2.78 -5.67 10.18
C ALA A 60 -3.89 -4.94 9.41
N ARG A 61 -4.48 -5.63 8.42
CA ARG A 61 -5.57 -5.11 7.60
C ARG A 61 -6.68 -6.14 7.45
N TYR A 62 -7.89 -5.73 7.77
CA TYR A 62 -9.11 -6.45 7.40
C TYR A 62 -9.65 -5.84 6.12
N THR A 63 -9.94 -6.66 5.11
CA THR A 63 -10.57 -6.26 3.85
C THR A 63 -11.81 -7.11 3.63
N GLN A 64 -12.91 -6.50 3.21
CA GLN A 64 -14.14 -7.19 2.88
C GLN A 64 -14.71 -6.64 1.57
N LYS A 65 -14.99 -7.54 0.62
CA LYS A 65 -15.77 -7.18 -0.55
C LYS A 65 -17.26 -7.20 -0.18
N LEU A 66 -17.93 -6.07 -0.38
CA LEU A 66 -19.34 -5.88 -0.01
C LEU A 66 -20.29 -6.32 -1.12
N ASN A 67 -19.89 -6.13 -2.37
CA ASN A 67 -20.61 -6.55 -3.57
C ASN A 67 -19.61 -6.56 -4.75
N GLU A 68 -20.08 -6.86 -5.96
CA GLU A 68 -19.24 -6.91 -7.18
C GLU A 68 -18.33 -5.69 -7.37
N LEU A 69 -18.83 -4.48 -7.03
CA LEU A 69 -18.20 -3.21 -7.34
C LEU A 69 -17.57 -2.49 -6.15
N SER A 70 -17.73 -2.98 -4.92
CA SER A 70 -17.27 -2.23 -3.75
C SER A 70 -16.65 -3.10 -2.68
N SER A 71 -15.64 -2.54 -2.02
CA SER A 71 -14.95 -3.16 -0.91
C SER A 71 -14.61 -2.12 0.16
N ILE A 72 -14.48 -2.62 1.38
CA ILE A 72 -14.01 -1.83 2.51
C ILE A 72 -12.74 -2.46 3.06
N ASP A 73 -11.87 -1.61 3.60
CA ASP A 73 -10.76 -2.06 4.41
C ASP A 73 -10.60 -1.18 5.65
N ALA A 74 -10.09 -1.80 6.71
CA ALA A 74 -9.67 -1.11 7.90
C ALA A 74 -8.44 -1.80 8.47
N GLY A 75 -7.58 -1.02 9.11
CA GLY A 75 -6.37 -1.59 9.65
C GLY A 75 -5.65 -0.69 10.63
N LEU A 76 -4.63 -1.27 11.22
CA LEU A 76 -3.73 -0.61 12.15
C LEU A 76 -2.29 -0.98 11.82
N GLY A 77 -1.40 -0.01 11.95
CA GLY A 77 0.03 -0.19 11.72
C GLY A 77 0.84 0.32 12.89
N ILE A 78 1.91 -0.38 13.20
CA ILE A 78 2.94 0.05 14.14
C ILE A 78 4.28 0.04 13.41
N SER A 79 5.10 1.05 13.67
CA SER A 79 6.45 1.13 13.10
C SER A 79 7.45 1.61 14.14
N GLY A 80 8.70 1.20 13.97
CA GLY A 80 9.84 1.86 14.61
C GLY A 80 10.24 3.09 13.79
N GLY A 81 10.84 4.08 14.44
CA GLY A 81 11.31 5.32 13.80
C GLY A 81 10.39 6.50 14.07
N GLU A 82 10.41 7.49 13.17
CA GLU A 82 9.60 8.72 13.33
C GLU A 82 8.11 8.49 13.13
N ARG A 83 7.75 7.31 12.59
CA ARG A 83 6.37 6.82 12.44
C ARG A 83 6.16 5.71 13.45
N SER A 84 5.13 5.84 14.29
CA SER A 84 4.96 4.96 15.46
C SER A 84 3.64 4.20 15.48
N ALA A 85 2.56 4.82 15.02
CA ALA A 85 1.24 4.18 15.02
C ALA A 85 0.34 4.77 13.93
N ARG A 86 -0.54 3.94 13.39
CA ARG A 86 -1.50 4.27 12.34
C ARG A 86 -2.80 3.52 12.54
N LEU A 87 -3.91 4.19 12.28
CA LEU A 87 -5.24 3.61 12.10
C LEU A 87 -5.77 4.12 10.75
N PHE A 88 -6.33 3.25 9.94
CA PHE A 88 -6.85 3.64 8.64
C PHE A 88 -8.12 2.88 8.30
N ALA A 89 -8.94 3.49 7.46
CA ALA A 89 -10.10 2.86 6.84
C ALA A 89 -10.28 3.39 5.41
N GLY A 90 -10.85 2.56 4.56
CA GLY A 90 -11.04 2.83 3.15
C GLY A 90 -12.33 2.22 2.61
N TYR A 91 -12.88 2.88 1.60
CA TYR A 91 -13.97 2.40 0.77
C TYR A 91 -13.52 2.50 -0.69
N ASP A 92 -13.35 1.36 -1.36
CA ASP A 92 -12.95 1.26 -2.76
C ASP A 92 -14.15 0.96 -3.62
N TYR A 93 -14.36 1.79 -4.64
CA TYR A 93 -15.43 1.64 -5.63
C TYR A 93 -14.82 1.39 -7.01
N GLU A 94 -15.15 0.24 -7.57
CA GLU A 94 -14.75 -0.19 -8.90
C GLU A 94 -15.62 0.50 -9.96
N LEU A 95 -14.98 1.31 -10.80
CA LEU A 95 -15.64 1.99 -11.92
C LEU A 95 -15.76 1.06 -13.11
N PHE A 96 -14.70 0.30 -13.35
CA PHE A 96 -14.59 -0.63 -14.46
C PHE A 96 -13.97 -1.94 -13.94
N PRO A 97 -14.63 -3.09 -14.12
CA PRO A 97 -14.06 -4.37 -13.76
C PRO A 97 -12.90 -4.75 -14.69
N ASP A 98 -12.06 -5.66 -14.19
CA ASP A 98 -11.06 -6.33 -15.04
C ASP A 98 -11.79 -7.30 -15.98
N TYR A 99 -11.77 -7.00 -17.28
CA TYR A 99 -12.43 -7.83 -18.28
C TYR A 99 -11.66 -7.84 -19.59
N ASP A 100 -11.25 -9.02 -20.04
CA ASP A 100 -10.53 -9.25 -21.30
C ASP A 100 -9.33 -8.31 -21.51
N ILE A 101 -9.44 -7.27 -22.35
CA ILE A 101 -8.39 -6.26 -22.57
C ILE A 101 -8.51 -5.04 -21.66
N GLN A 102 -9.67 -4.83 -21.01
CA GLN A 102 -9.94 -3.68 -20.16
C GLN A 102 -9.28 -3.88 -18.78
N PRO A 103 -8.43 -2.96 -18.31
CA PRO A 103 -7.94 -3.00 -16.94
C PRO A 103 -9.03 -2.61 -15.96
N ARG A 104 -8.95 -3.15 -14.74
CA ARG A 104 -9.75 -2.67 -13.63
C ARG A 104 -9.35 -1.25 -13.30
N THR A 105 -10.34 -0.39 -13.10
CA THR A 105 -10.12 0.95 -12.55
C THR A 105 -11.05 1.18 -11.38
N SER A 106 -10.52 1.76 -10.32
CA SER A 106 -11.28 2.03 -9.11
C SER A 106 -10.87 3.36 -8.48
N ILE A 107 -11.71 3.86 -7.59
CA ILE A 107 -11.38 5.00 -6.74
C ILE A 107 -11.65 4.59 -5.30
N LYS A 108 -10.61 4.68 -4.48
CA LYS A 108 -10.75 4.50 -3.04
C LYS A 108 -10.84 5.84 -2.33
N ALA A 109 -11.88 6.05 -1.54
CA ALA A 109 -11.90 7.05 -0.49
C ALA A 109 -11.29 6.49 0.79
N PHE A 110 -10.43 7.25 1.46
CA PHE A 110 -9.77 6.78 2.67
C PHE A 110 -9.66 7.87 3.73
N LEU A 111 -9.61 7.40 4.97
CA LEU A 111 -9.31 8.20 6.15
C LEU A 111 -8.21 7.51 6.96
N GLU A 112 -7.36 8.31 7.56
CA GLU A 112 -6.21 7.81 8.29
C GLU A 112 -5.91 8.70 9.48
N ASN A 113 -5.61 8.08 10.62
CA ASN A 113 -5.01 8.71 11.78
C ASN A 113 -3.59 8.15 11.96
N SER A 114 -2.56 8.97 11.79
CA SER A 114 -1.17 8.55 11.95
C SER A 114 -0.45 9.40 13.00
N LYS A 115 0.49 8.79 13.72
CA LYS A 115 1.43 9.47 14.62
C LYS A 115 2.81 9.45 13.99
N GLU A 116 3.22 10.61 13.50
CA GLU A 116 4.44 10.83 12.74
C GLU A 116 5.21 12.03 13.31
N PHE A 117 6.52 11.93 13.46
CA PHE A 117 7.40 12.99 13.96
C PHE A 117 6.88 13.61 15.27
N GLY A 118 6.35 12.78 16.18
CA GLY A 118 5.77 13.23 17.45
C GLY A 118 4.43 13.98 17.35
N THR A 119 3.82 14.02 16.17
CA THR A 119 2.56 14.72 15.91
C THR A 119 1.51 13.75 15.36
N ARG A 120 0.30 13.83 15.90
CA ARG A 120 -0.85 13.05 15.40
C ARG A 120 -1.53 13.86 14.30
N ARG A 121 -1.80 13.21 13.18
CA ARG A 121 -2.39 13.81 11.98
C ARG A 121 -3.59 12.99 11.54
N ASN A 122 -4.55 13.68 10.93
CA ASN A 122 -5.69 13.04 10.26
C ASN A 122 -5.58 13.32 8.77
N ILE A 123 -5.63 12.29 7.95
CA ILE A 123 -5.56 12.40 6.50
C ILE A 123 -6.89 11.90 5.95
N ILE A 124 -7.49 12.68 5.05
CA ILE A 124 -8.66 12.29 4.28
C ILE A 124 -8.28 12.40 2.82
N GLY A 125 -8.57 11.39 2.01
CA GLY A 125 -8.10 11.37 0.63
C GLY A 125 -8.86 10.45 -0.30
N LEU A 126 -8.43 10.51 -1.56
CA LEU A 126 -8.88 9.67 -2.65
C LEU A 126 -7.68 9.03 -3.32
N ALA A 127 -7.81 7.79 -3.78
CA ALA A 127 -6.78 7.06 -4.49
C ALA A 127 -7.39 6.40 -5.74
N PRO A 128 -7.35 7.07 -6.90
CA PRO A 128 -7.60 6.40 -8.16
C PRO A 128 -6.55 5.30 -8.37
N THR A 129 -7.01 4.14 -8.81
CA THR A 129 -6.20 2.93 -8.99
C THR A 129 -6.53 2.28 -10.31
N VAL A 130 -5.51 1.77 -11.00
CA VAL A 130 -5.63 0.93 -12.18
C VAL A 130 -4.89 -0.37 -11.92
N SER A 131 -5.49 -1.51 -12.25
CA SER A 131 -4.89 -2.83 -12.08
C SER A 131 -5.27 -3.77 -13.22
N LYS A 132 -4.42 -4.76 -13.52
CA LYS A 132 -4.71 -5.75 -14.56
C LYS A 132 -4.20 -7.13 -14.16
N GLY A 133 -5.04 -8.15 -14.32
CA GLY A 133 -4.66 -9.54 -14.16
C GLY A 133 -3.86 -10.06 -15.35
N PHE A 134 -2.76 -10.74 -15.04
CA PHE A 134 -1.93 -11.47 -15.99
C PHE A 134 -1.72 -12.90 -15.49
N SER A 135 -1.76 -13.87 -16.40
CA SER A 135 -1.43 -15.26 -16.10
C SER A 135 0.00 -15.56 -16.55
N PHE A 136 0.88 -15.87 -15.60
CA PHE A 136 2.26 -16.28 -15.84
C PHE A 136 2.42 -17.73 -15.42
N TRP A 137 2.61 -18.63 -16.39
CA TRP A 137 2.83 -20.06 -16.14
C TRP A 137 1.76 -20.70 -15.24
N GLY A 138 0.48 -20.35 -15.46
CA GLY A 138 -0.64 -20.86 -14.69
C GLY A 138 -0.90 -20.16 -13.34
N ASN A 139 -0.06 -19.17 -12.96
CA ASN A 139 -0.27 -18.36 -11.77
C ASN A 139 -0.72 -16.95 -12.14
N GLU A 140 -1.71 -16.43 -11.42
CA GLU A 140 -2.24 -15.10 -11.65
C GLU A 140 -1.50 -14.05 -10.81
N ALA A 141 -1.13 -12.95 -11.45
CA ALA A 141 -0.56 -11.77 -10.83
C ALA A 141 -1.30 -10.52 -11.30
N PHE A 142 -1.50 -9.58 -10.38
CA PHE A 142 -2.29 -8.38 -10.54
C PHE A 142 -1.42 -7.17 -10.23
N PRO A 143 -0.56 -6.72 -11.17
CA PRO A 143 0.08 -5.43 -11.07
C PRO A 143 -0.95 -4.30 -11.00
N TYR A 144 -0.63 -3.28 -10.22
CA TYR A 144 -1.45 -2.08 -10.08
C TYR A 144 -0.60 -0.83 -9.92
N LEU A 145 -1.21 0.30 -10.28
CA LEU A 145 -0.74 1.65 -10.04
C LEU A 145 -1.86 2.42 -9.34
N SER A 146 -1.57 3.08 -8.22
CA SER A 146 -2.49 4.02 -7.60
C SER A 146 -1.83 5.36 -7.36
N LEU A 147 -2.65 6.42 -7.32
CA LEU A 147 -2.20 7.80 -7.07
C LEU A 147 -2.94 8.40 -5.87
N PRO A 148 -2.59 8.01 -4.63
CA PRO A 148 -3.21 8.56 -3.44
C PRO A 148 -2.98 10.07 -3.33
N TYR A 149 -4.08 10.81 -3.23
CA TYR A 149 -4.11 12.23 -2.96
C TYR A 149 -4.89 12.50 -1.68
N GLY A 150 -4.30 13.24 -0.74
CA GLY A 150 -4.86 13.44 0.59
C GLY A 150 -4.73 14.87 1.08
N ILE A 151 -5.55 15.21 2.07
CA ILE A 151 -5.45 16.44 2.86
C ILE A 151 -5.14 16.01 4.29
N SER A 152 -3.95 16.38 4.77
CA SER A 152 -3.43 16.13 6.10
C SER A 152 -3.74 17.32 7.01
N LEU A 153 -4.40 17.06 8.13
CA LEU A 153 -4.77 18.03 9.14
C LEU A 153 -3.84 17.87 10.35
N ASP A 154 -2.99 18.88 10.58
CA ASP A 154 -2.13 18.98 11.76
C ASP A 154 -2.78 19.88 12.82
N GLY A 155 -3.41 19.25 13.81
CA GLY A 155 -4.08 19.95 14.91
C GLY A 155 -3.13 20.63 15.90
N LYS A 156 -1.83 20.31 15.91
CA LYS A 156 -0.86 21.03 16.76
C LYS A 156 -0.40 22.33 16.11
N ARG A 157 -0.26 22.33 14.79
CA ARG A 157 0.24 23.49 14.02
C ARG A 157 -0.87 24.31 13.37
N ASN A 158 -2.13 23.88 13.45
CA ASN A 158 -3.28 24.47 12.75
C ASN A 158 -3.01 24.65 11.25
N ARG A 159 -2.44 23.62 10.62
CA ARG A 159 -2.09 23.63 9.19
C ARG A 159 -2.75 22.49 8.45
N TYR A 160 -3.07 22.76 7.19
CA TYR A 160 -3.44 21.75 6.21
C TYR A 160 -2.28 21.57 5.24
N GLU A 161 -1.97 20.32 4.92
CA GLU A 161 -0.95 19.93 3.95
C GLU A 161 -1.59 18.97 2.96
N THR A 162 -1.35 19.17 1.66
CA THR A 162 -1.82 18.24 0.63
C THR A 162 -0.76 17.19 0.38
N THR A 163 -1.18 15.96 0.13
CA THR A 163 -0.29 14.82 0.01
C THR A 163 -0.48 14.16 -1.34
N LEU A 164 0.61 13.72 -1.97
CA LEU A 164 0.55 12.97 -3.22
C LEU A 164 1.63 11.90 -3.25
N SER A 165 1.25 10.65 -3.49
CA SER A 165 2.16 9.53 -3.78
C SER A 165 1.79 8.83 -5.07
N ALA A 166 2.73 8.06 -5.59
CA ALA A 166 2.46 7.00 -6.56
C ALA A 166 2.79 5.67 -5.91
N ASN A 167 1.82 4.75 -5.88
CA ASN A 167 2.03 3.40 -5.36
C ASN A 167 2.00 2.43 -6.54
N ILE A 168 3.06 1.64 -6.68
CA ILE A 168 3.17 0.61 -7.71
C ILE A 168 3.34 -0.71 -6.98
N GLY A 169 2.55 -1.70 -7.33
CA GLY A 169 2.70 -3.01 -6.71
C GLY A 169 2.16 -4.13 -7.57
N VAL A 170 2.30 -5.33 -7.04
CA VAL A 170 1.77 -6.56 -7.59
C VAL A 170 1.16 -7.38 -6.47
N SER A 171 -0.03 -7.89 -6.70
CA SER A 171 -0.66 -8.88 -5.82
C SER A 171 -0.89 -10.19 -6.58
N GLY A 172 -1.01 -11.30 -5.87
CA GLY A 172 -1.20 -12.62 -6.48
C GLY A 172 -1.53 -13.66 -5.45
N VAL A 173 -1.83 -14.87 -5.91
CA VAL A 173 -2.13 -16.01 -5.03
C VAL A 173 -0.92 -16.92 -4.95
N ILE A 174 -0.50 -17.27 -3.73
CA ILE A 174 0.45 -18.36 -3.50
C ILE A 174 -0.34 -19.67 -3.47
N PRO A 175 -0.07 -20.62 -4.38
CA PRO A 175 -0.77 -21.90 -4.43
C PRO A 175 -0.66 -22.68 -3.12
N ALA A 176 -1.78 -23.27 -2.68
CA ALA A 176 -1.88 -24.01 -1.43
C ALA A 176 -1.04 -25.31 -1.40
N GLU A 177 -0.65 -25.84 -2.56
CA GLU A 177 0.17 -27.05 -2.71
C GLU A 177 1.52 -26.96 -1.98
N ASN A 178 2.01 -25.75 -1.74
CA ASN A 178 3.27 -25.48 -1.05
C ASN A 178 3.09 -24.94 0.38
N LEU A 179 1.87 -24.95 0.92
CA LEU A 179 1.53 -24.34 2.21
C LEU A 179 0.91 -25.36 3.16
N ILE A 180 1.13 -25.15 4.47
CA ILE A 180 0.55 -25.97 5.55
C ILE A 180 -0.99 -25.83 5.59
N THR A 181 -1.55 -24.83 4.90
CA THR A 181 -2.97 -24.50 4.87
C THR A 181 -3.61 -24.91 3.53
N ASN A 182 -4.76 -25.58 3.58
CA ASN A 182 -5.55 -25.94 2.39
C ASN A 182 -6.25 -24.74 1.71
N LYS A 183 -6.10 -23.51 2.25
CA LYS A 183 -6.65 -22.29 1.67
C LYS A 183 -5.52 -21.49 0.99
N PRO A 184 -5.76 -20.94 -0.22
CA PRO A 184 -4.80 -20.09 -0.90
C PRO A 184 -4.51 -18.82 -0.08
N ILE A 185 -3.25 -18.40 -0.05
CA ILE A 185 -2.81 -17.16 0.60
C ILE A 185 -2.58 -16.11 -0.49
N THR A 186 -3.13 -14.92 -0.32
CA THR A 186 -2.82 -13.77 -1.19
C THR A 186 -1.50 -13.16 -0.73
N ALA A 187 -0.61 -12.83 -1.64
CA ALA A 187 0.60 -12.07 -1.35
C ALA A 187 0.59 -10.76 -2.13
N ASN A 188 1.22 -9.73 -1.57
CA ASN A 188 1.43 -8.46 -2.25
C ASN A 188 2.82 -7.90 -1.99
N ALA A 189 3.35 -7.19 -2.99
CA ALA A 189 4.53 -6.35 -2.87
C ALA A 189 4.20 -4.98 -3.46
N GLU A 190 4.49 -3.91 -2.72
CA GLU A 190 4.22 -2.53 -3.10
C GLU A 190 5.44 -1.65 -2.86
N ALA A 191 5.73 -0.77 -3.81
CA ALA A 191 6.59 0.37 -3.62
C ALA A 191 5.75 1.65 -3.66
N ILE A 192 5.92 2.49 -2.63
CA ILE A 192 5.36 3.83 -2.56
C ILE A 192 6.46 4.81 -2.90
N ILE A 193 6.18 5.70 -3.85
CA ILE A 193 7.05 6.79 -4.25
C ILE A 193 6.38 8.09 -3.83
N GLY A 194 7.02 8.82 -2.91
CA GLY A 194 6.50 10.09 -2.46
C GLY A 194 6.71 11.19 -3.50
N LEU A 195 5.65 11.88 -3.90
CA LEU A 195 5.71 12.94 -4.92
C LEU A 195 5.58 14.34 -4.31
N LYS A 196 4.61 14.55 -3.41
CA LYS A 196 4.43 15.82 -2.69
C LYS A 196 4.05 15.55 -1.25
N ASP A 197 4.83 16.11 -0.35
CA ASP A 197 4.64 15.96 1.09
C ASP A 197 4.38 14.50 1.43
N SER A 198 5.12 13.58 0.80
CA SER A 198 4.90 12.13 0.82
C SER A 198 6.15 11.36 1.27
N PHE A 199 6.04 10.06 1.56
CA PHE A 199 7.21 9.21 1.86
C PHE A 199 7.41 8.14 0.80
N THR A 200 8.62 7.60 0.78
CA THR A 200 8.98 6.43 0.02
C THR A 200 9.08 5.23 0.94
N ALA A 201 8.46 4.12 0.55
CA ALA A 201 8.46 2.88 1.32
C ALA A 201 8.25 1.66 0.45
N VAL A 202 8.56 0.50 1.02
CA VAL A 202 8.25 -0.81 0.45
C VAL A 202 7.35 -1.55 1.43
N PHE A 203 6.32 -2.21 0.91
CA PHE A 203 5.43 -3.07 1.66
C PHE A 203 5.47 -4.47 1.06
N VAL A 204 5.49 -5.46 1.93
CA VAL A 204 5.30 -6.87 1.56
C VAL A 204 4.26 -7.45 2.50
N GLY A 205 3.21 -8.05 1.98
CA GLY A 205 2.13 -8.55 2.81
C GLY A 205 1.55 -9.88 2.35
N PHE A 206 0.86 -10.49 3.29
CA PHE A 206 0.19 -11.77 3.14
C PHE A 206 -1.23 -11.65 3.69
N GLY A 207 -2.21 -12.06 2.89
CA GLY A 207 -3.62 -12.06 3.20
C GLY A 207 -4.15 -13.49 3.29
N TYR A 208 -4.82 -13.79 4.40
CA TYR A 208 -5.50 -15.06 4.63
C TYR A 208 -7.02 -14.86 4.53
N PRO A 209 -7.72 -15.65 3.69
CA PRO A 209 -9.18 -15.57 3.58
C PRO A 209 -9.85 -16.14 4.82
N ILE A 210 -10.79 -15.38 5.39
CA ILE A 210 -11.58 -15.77 6.57
C ILE A 210 -13.07 -15.86 6.22
N GLU A 211 -13.81 -16.67 6.99
CA GLU A 211 -15.25 -16.93 6.81
C GLU A 211 -16.13 -15.82 7.40
#